data_AF-A0A527RFG4-F1
#
_entry.id   AF-A0A527RFG4-F1
#
_cell.length_a   1.000
_cell.length_b   1.000
_cell.length_c   1.000
_cell.angle_alpha   90.00
_cell.angle_beta   90.00
_cell.angle_gamma   90.00
#
_symmetry.space_group_name_H-M   'P 1'
#
loop_
_entity.id
_entity.type
_entity.pdbx_description
1 polymer ?
#
loop_
_entity_poly.entity_id
_entity_poly.type
_entity_poly.pdbx_seq_one_letter_code
_entity_poly.pdbx_strand_id
1 'polypeptide(L)' 'QGMSMADIGVIGFHGQTVLHRAPQPGRIGRTRQLGDGELMASLLGTKVAYDFRSTDVAAGGQGAPLAAAY' A
#
# COMPACT_ATOMS: atom_id res chain seq x y z
N GLN A 1 -6.93 -26.95 12.67
CA GLN A 1 -7.64 -26.67 11.40
C GLN A 1 -7.06 -25.38 10.82
N GLY A 2 -7.04 -25.22 9.50
CA GLY A 2 -6.53 -24.02 8.83
C GLY A 2 -7.64 -23.08 8.39
N MET A 3 -7.28 -21.85 8.02
CA MET A 3 -8.19 -20.87 7.41
C MET A 3 -8.25 -21.06 5.89
N SER A 4 -9.41 -20.78 5.31
CA SER A 4 -9.64 -20.64 3.88
C SER A 4 -9.72 -19.16 3.49
N MET A 5 -9.69 -18.87 2.18
CA MET A 5 -9.88 -17.50 1.69
C MET A 5 -11.26 -16.91 2.04
N ALA A 6 -12.27 -17.77 2.23
CA ALA A 6 -13.60 -17.35 2.66
C ALA A 6 -13.61 -16.78 4.10
N ASP A 7 -12.60 -17.12 4.90
CA ASP A 7 -12.43 -16.62 6.27
C ASP A 7 -11.72 -15.25 6.30
N ILE A 8 -11.21 -14.77 5.16
CA ILE A 8 -10.42 -13.52 5.06
C ILE A 8 -11.29 -12.39 4.49
N GLY A 9 -11.57 -11.38 5.32
CA GLY A 9 -12.36 -10.22 4.90
C GLY A 9 -11.63 -9.27 3.93
N VAL A 10 -10.33 -9.03 4.16
CA VAL A 10 -9.47 -8.19 3.33
C VAL A 10 -8.00 -8.54 3.55
N ILE A 11 -7.19 -8.40 2.50
CA ILE A 11 -5.73 -8.46 2.56
C ILE A 11 -5.17 -7.04 2.52
N GLY A 12 -4.31 -6.70 3.49
CA GLY A 12 -3.48 -5.50 3.40
C GLY A 12 -2.17 -5.83 2.69
N PHE A 13 -1.97 -5.29 1.49
CA PHE A 13 -0.78 -5.55 0.69
C PHE A 13 0.04 -4.28 0.48
N HIS A 14 1.12 -4.15 1.25
CA HIS A 14 2.02 -3.01 1.12
C HIS A 14 2.81 -3.03 -0.20
N GLY A 15 3.11 -4.23 -0.72
CA GLY A 15 4.03 -4.39 -1.84
C GLY A 15 5.50 -4.21 -1.46
N GLN A 16 6.38 -4.19 -2.45
CA GLN A 16 7.81 -4.01 -2.25
C GLN A 16 8.22 -2.57 -2.59
N THR A 17 8.68 -1.79 -1.61
CA THR A 17 9.19 -0.44 -1.89
C THR A 17 10.46 -0.53 -2.73
N VAL A 18 10.46 0.17 -3.87
CA VAL A 18 11.64 0.36 -4.74
C VAL A 18 12.00 1.84 -4.91
N LEU A 19 11.08 2.74 -4.55
CA LEU A 19 11.35 4.18 -4.47
C LEU A 19 10.65 4.75 -3.24
N HIS A 20 11.41 5.49 -2.45
CA HIS A 20 10.87 6.36 -1.42
C HIS A 20 11.68 7.65 -1.39
N ARG A 21 11.02 8.76 -1.70
CA ARG A 21 11.60 10.10 -1.71
C ARG A 21 10.65 11.02 -0.96
N ALA A 22 11.07 11.42 0.24
CA ALA A 22 10.35 12.39 1.05
C ALA A 22 10.14 13.72 0.30
N PRO A 23 9.02 14.41 0.57
CA PRO A 23 8.81 15.78 0.12
C PRO A 23 9.88 16.71 0.72
N GLN A 24 10.20 17.78 -0.01
CA GLN A 24 11.12 18.84 0.39
C GLN A 24 10.48 20.20 0.09
N PRO A 25 10.96 21.32 0.66
CA PRO A 25 10.50 22.65 0.28
C PRO A 25 10.55 22.83 -1.24
N GLY A 26 9.39 23.13 -1.85
CA GLY A 26 9.26 23.30 -3.30
C GLY A 26 9.22 22.00 -4.13
N ARG A 27 9.21 20.81 -3.53
CA ARG A 27 9.16 19.52 -4.25
C ARG A 27 8.27 18.49 -3.56
N ILE A 28 7.22 18.04 -4.25
CA ILE A 28 6.38 16.92 -3.81
C ILE A 28 7.22 15.64 -3.76
N GLY A 29 6.94 14.78 -2.76
CA GLY A 29 7.60 13.49 -2.62
C GLY A 29 7.24 12.53 -3.77
N ARG A 30 7.92 11.39 -3.82
CA ARG A 30 7.56 10.30 -4.74
C ARG A 30 7.76 8.96 -4.04
N THR A 31 6.89 8.01 -4.34
CA THR A 31 7.03 6.64 -3.86
C THR A 31 6.62 5.64 -4.93
N ARG A 32 7.15 4.41 -4.82
CA ARG A 32 6.74 3.28 -5.65
C ARG A 32 6.87 2.01 -4.82
N GLN A 33 5.74 1.33 -4.67
CA GLN A 33 5.66 -0.05 -4.22
C GLN A 33 5.40 -0.92 -5.45
N LEU A 34 6.12 -2.03 -5.58
CA LEU A 34 5.88 -3.04 -6.59
C LEU A 34 4.87 -4.08 -6.09
N GLY A 35 4.15 -4.66 -7.05
CA GLY A 35 3.10 -5.62 -6.83
C GLY A 35 1.77 -5.10 -7.37
N ASP A 36 1.04 -5.97 -8.06
CA ASP A 36 -0.25 -5.66 -8.66
C ASP A 36 -1.36 -6.13 -7.71
N GLY A 37 -1.94 -5.17 -6.98
CA GLY A 37 -3.01 -5.45 -6.02
C GLY A 37 -4.32 -5.87 -6.69
N GLU A 38 -4.59 -5.38 -7.90
CA GLU A 38 -5.80 -5.73 -8.66
C GLU A 38 -5.72 -7.16 -9.19
N LEU A 39 -4.57 -7.53 -9.75
CA LEU A 39 -4.29 -8.92 -10.14
C LEU A 39 -4.33 -9.84 -8.92
N MET A 40 -3.73 -9.44 -7.79
CA MET A 40 -3.77 -10.23 -6.55
C MET A 40 -5.21 -10.47 -6.07
N ALA A 41 -6.06 -9.44 -6.09
CA ALA A 41 -7.46 -9.58 -5.72
C ALA A 41 -8.20 -10.57 -6.64
N SER A 42 -7.93 -10.49 -7.95
CA SER A 42 -8.51 -11.38 -8.95
C SER A 42 -8.08 -12.84 -8.77
N LEU A 43 -6.80 -13.09 -8.50
CA LEU A 43 -6.25 -14.44 -8.31
C LEU A 43 -6.73 -15.09 -7.00
N LEU A 44 -6.90 -14.28 -5.95
CA LEU A 44 -7.26 -14.79 -4.61
C LEU A 44 -8.76 -14.85 -4.38
N GLY A 45 -9.57 -14.15 -5.18
CA GLY A 45 -11.02 -14.04 -4.97
C GLY A 45 -11.39 -13.28 -3.70
N THR A 46 -10.48 -12.45 -3.18
CA THR A 46 -10.62 -11.69 -1.93
C THR A 46 -10.21 -10.24 -2.14
N LYS A 47 -10.82 -9.33 -1.38
CA LYS A 47 -10.50 -7.89 -1.43
C LYS A 47 -9.04 -7.65 -1.01
N VAL A 48 -8.35 -6.79 -1.76
CA VAL A 48 -6.98 -6.35 -1.44
C VAL A 48 -6.98 -4.84 -1.29
N ALA A 49 -6.55 -4.35 -0.13
CA ALA A 49 -6.19 -2.95 0.08
C ALA A 49 -4.68 -2.80 -0.17
N TYR A 50 -4.30 -1.88 -1.06
CA TYR A 50 -2.92 -1.69 -1.49
C TYR A 50 -2.65 -0.21 -1.80
N ASP A 51 -1.40 0.10 -2.18
CA ASP A 51 -0.95 1.47 -2.49
C ASP A 51 -1.17 2.48 -1.35
N PHE A 52 -0.83 2.07 -0.13
CA PHE A 52 -1.06 2.86 1.08
C PHE A 52 -0.33 4.21 1.13
N ARG A 53 0.69 4.40 0.29
CA ARG A 53 1.61 5.56 0.39
C ARG A 53 1.39 6.61 -0.68
N SER A 54 0.93 6.25 -1.88
CA SER A 54 0.93 7.18 -3.00
C SER A 54 0.04 8.40 -2.75
N THR A 55 -1.14 8.22 -2.16
CA THR A 55 -2.06 9.32 -1.84
C THR A 55 -1.46 10.30 -0.84
N ASP A 56 -0.85 9.80 0.26
CA ASP A 56 -0.24 10.66 1.27
C ASP A 56 0.94 11.45 0.67
N VAL A 57 1.80 10.78 -0.08
CA VAL A 57 2.95 11.42 -0.75
C VAL A 57 2.50 12.46 -1.78
N ALA A 58 1.46 12.17 -2.56
CA ALA A 58 0.89 13.10 -3.53
C ALA A 58 0.26 14.34 -2.87
N ALA A 59 -0.29 14.18 -1.66
CA ALA A 59 -0.80 15.28 -0.83
C ALA A 59 0.31 16.08 -0.13
N GLY A 60 1.59 15.73 -0.31
CA GLY A 60 2.72 16.39 0.34
C GLY A 60 3.10 15.81 1.71
N GLY A 61 2.45 14.73 2.12
CA GLY A 61 2.83 13.91 3.26
C GLY A 61 4.11 13.10 3.01
N GLN A 62 4.64 12.51 4.08
CA GLN A 62 5.88 11.74 4.00
C GLN A 62 5.68 10.35 3.39
N GLY A 63 4.45 9.83 3.38
CA GLY A 63 4.10 8.45 3.05
C GLY A 63 4.51 7.45 4.12
N ALA A 64 5.09 7.89 5.24
CA ALA A 64 5.66 7.08 6.30
C ALA A 64 5.95 7.89 7.59
N PRO A 65 6.00 7.24 8.77
CA PRO A 65 5.45 5.92 9.06
C PRO A 65 3.92 5.99 9.14
N LEU A 66 3.22 5.09 8.44
CA LEU A 66 1.75 5.00 8.55
C LEU A 66 1.30 4.32 9.84
N ALA A 67 2.22 3.58 10.49
CA ALA A 67 1.96 2.82 11.71
C ALA A 67 1.41 3.66 12.88
N ALA A 68 1.70 4.96 12.93
CA ALA A 68 1.27 5.83 14.03
C ALA A 68 -0.24 6.11 14.07
N ALA A 69 -0.98 5.77 13.02
CA ALA A 69 -2.43 5.95 12.95
C ALA A 69 -3.23 4.74 13.48
N TYR A 70 -2.56 3.65 13.87
CA TYR A 70 -3.17 2.43 14.42
C TYR A 70 -2.79 2.27 15.89
#